data_AF-A0A091B4U6-F1
#
_entry.id   AF-A0A091B4U6-F1
#
_cell.length_a   1.000
_cell.length_b   1.000
_cell.length_c   1.000
_cell.angle_alpha   90.00
_cell.angle_beta   90.00
_cell.angle_gamma   90.00
#
_symmetry.space_group_name_H-M   'P 1'
#
loop_
_entity.id
_entity.type
_entity.pdbx_description
1 polymer ?
#
loop_
_entity_poly.entity_id
_entity_poly.type
_entity_poly.pdbx_seq_one_letter_code
_entity_poly.pdbx_strand_id
1 'polypeptide(L)'
;MLLALGGCGGADDAAGGDANVANAPMDEGTEAAAGADTPAAEDNGLPPPLALAPAHLDALVRGITAENAQLERAVRELEAADGDTETLAALMGIGIESLDDHGTAASGLDARDYPFLRNALYEHLDQLDTRNALQAHYRDIDTTGLDEATAAEARRVAAEVLAATPDPYADLDPALADALRQREGELTALRDANARLLMKVAES
;
A
#
# COMPACT_ATOMS: atom_id res chain seq x y z
N MET A 1 38.57 -9.05 -7.34
CA MET A 1 38.59 -8.43 -6.00
C MET A 1 38.06 -9.48 -5.04
N LEU A 2 38.93 -10.03 -4.19
CA LEU A 2 38.65 -11.18 -3.31
C LEU A 2 37.62 -10.82 -2.23
N LEU A 3 36.69 -11.73 -2.00
CA LEU A 3 35.91 -11.86 -0.76
C LEU A 3 36.85 -12.25 0.40
N ALA A 4 36.72 -11.56 1.54
CA ALA A 4 37.24 -12.05 2.82
C ALA A 4 36.32 -11.60 3.95
N LEU A 5 35.52 -12.56 4.43
CA LEU A 5 34.92 -12.55 5.75
C LEU A 5 36.03 -12.70 6.80
N GLY A 6 35.98 -11.88 7.84
CA GLY A 6 36.68 -12.07 9.10
C GLY A 6 35.97 -11.22 10.15
N GLY A 7 35.73 -11.65 11.37
CA GLY A 7 36.05 -12.88 12.07
C GLY A 7 35.51 -12.67 13.48
N CYS A 8 34.73 -13.62 13.97
CA CYS A 8 34.29 -13.69 15.35
C CYS A 8 35.40 -14.36 16.18
N GLY A 9 35.68 -13.83 17.37
CA GLY A 9 36.64 -14.39 18.34
C GLY A 9 37.34 -13.26 19.10
N GLY A 10 37.43 -13.21 20.42
CA GLY A 10 37.00 -14.03 21.55
C GLY A 10 37.29 -13.16 22.80
N ALA A 11 36.48 -13.24 23.87
CA ALA A 11 36.80 -13.91 25.15
C ALA A 11 38.05 -13.29 25.85
N ASP A 12 38.03 -12.89 27.12
CA ASP A 12 37.71 -13.70 28.30
C ASP A 12 37.75 -12.88 29.62
N ASP A 13 37.36 -13.59 30.68
CA ASP A 13 37.72 -13.45 32.11
C ASP A 13 36.82 -12.59 33.02
N ALA A 14 36.49 -12.99 34.26
CA ALA A 14 36.58 -14.24 35.01
C ALA A 14 36.00 -13.95 36.42
N ALA A 15 35.20 -14.88 36.97
CA ALA A 15 35.06 -15.18 38.40
C ALA A 15 34.21 -16.47 38.48
N GLY A 16 34.72 -17.66 38.82
CA GLY A 16 35.66 -18.00 39.89
C GLY A 16 34.85 -18.43 41.13
N GLY A 17 34.27 -19.65 41.13
CA GLY A 17 34.57 -20.71 42.12
C GLY A 17 33.60 -20.68 43.32
N ASP A 18 33.07 -21.76 43.89
CA ASP A 18 33.56 -23.13 43.98
C ASP A 18 32.44 -24.09 44.46
N ALA A 19 32.58 -25.36 44.08
CA ALA A 19 32.13 -26.61 44.72
C ALA A 19 30.70 -26.79 45.27
N ASN A 20 29.96 -27.81 44.82
CA ASN A 20 30.09 -29.22 45.28
C ASN A 20 28.81 -30.04 44.96
N VAL A 21 29.02 -31.31 44.62
CA VAL A 21 28.00 -32.30 44.23
C VAL A 21 27.28 -32.88 45.45
N ALA A 22 25.95 -32.98 45.43
CA ALA A 22 25.23 -33.99 46.22
C ALA A 22 23.85 -34.32 45.63
N ASN A 23 23.62 -35.64 45.53
CA ASN A 23 22.41 -36.35 45.13
C ASN A 23 21.08 -35.79 45.70
N ALA A 24 20.04 -35.90 44.87
CA ALA A 24 18.62 -35.77 45.25
C ALA A 24 18.22 -36.73 46.39
N PRO A 25 17.12 -36.43 47.12
CA PRO A 25 15.86 -37.07 46.72
C PRO A 25 14.56 -36.28 47.03
N MET A 26 13.48 -36.71 46.34
CA MET A 26 12.05 -36.72 46.73
C MET A 26 11.19 -35.44 46.61
N ASP A 27 10.30 -35.50 45.62
CA ASP A 27 8.83 -35.55 45.77
C ASP A 27 7.98 -34.26 45.83
N GLU A 28 6.88 -34.36 45.06
CA GLU A 28 5.62 -33.58 44.98
C GLU A 28 5.61 -32.04 44.81
N GLY A 29 4.98 -31.61 43.72
CA GLY A 29 4.57 -30.23 43.49
C GLY A 29 4.00 -29.99 42.09
N THR A 30 2.77 -30.44 41.84
CA THR A 30 1.99 -30.07 40.65
C THR A 30 1.69 -28.57 40.68
N GLU A 31 2.37 -27.77 39.86
CA GLU A 31 1.94 -26.40 39.57
C GLU A 31 1.66 -26.27 38.07
N ALA A 32 0.36 -26.14 37.77
CA ALA A 32 -0.15 -25.86 36.45
C ALA A 32 0.45 -24.55 35.94
N ALA A 33 1.08 -24.59 34.78
CA ALA A 33 1.42 -23.37 34.05
C ALA A 33 0.12 -22.65 33.70
N ALA A 34 -0.18 -21.59 34.46
CA ALA A 34 -1.23 -20.65 34.17
C ALA A 34 -1.04 -20.15 32.74
N GLY A 35 -2.04 -20.40 31.89
CA GLY A 35 -2.11 -19.84 30.56
C GLY A 35 -1.98 -18.33 30.65
N ALA A 36 -0.97 -17.79 29.97
CA ALA A 36 -0.95 -16.37 29.66
C ALA A 36 -2.12 -16.11 28.70
N ASP A 37 -3.28 -15.77 29.28
CA ASP A 37 -4.37 -15.16 28.55
C ASP A 37 -3.81 -13.90 27.90
N THR A 38 -3.55 -14.01 26.61
CA THR A 38 -3.27 -12.85 25.77
C THR A 38 -4.54 -12.00 25.85
N PRO A 39 -4.45 -10.71 26.25
CA PRO A 39 -5.63 -9.85 26.27
C PRO A 39 -6.21 -9.85 24.85
N ALA A 40 -7.41 -10.38 24.70
CA ALA A 40 -8.16 -10.21 23.47
C ALA A 40 -8.26 -8.70 23.23
N ALA A 41 -7.76 -8.24 22.09
CA ALA A 41 -7.98 -6.87 21.65
C ALA A 41 -9.49 -6.62 21.74
N GLU A 42 -9.88 -5.62 22.53
CA GLU A 42 -11.27 -5.19 22.62
C GLU A 42 -11.73 -4.85 21.20
N ASP A 43 -12.55 -5.74 20.65
CA ASP A 43 -13.30 -5.52 19.43
C ASP A 43 -14.20 -4.31 19.72
N ASN A 44 -13.79 -3.14 19.23
CA ASN A 44 -14.39 -1.85 19.55
C ASN A 44 -15.83 -1.67 19.05
N GLY A 45 -16.59 -2.76 18.81
CA GLY A 45 -18.00 -2.76 18.45
C GLY A 45 -18.34 -1.98 17.19
N LEU A 46 -17.33 -1.50 16.47
CA LEU A 46 -17.48 -0.77 15.23
C LEU A 46 -17.81 -1.80 14.15
N PRO A 47 -18.83 -1.57 13.32
CA PRO A 47 -19.10 -2.46 12.20
C PRO A 47 -17.83 -2.61 11.35
N PRO A 48 -17.62 -3.81 10.77
CA PRO A 48 -16.48 -4.07 9.92
C PRO A 48 -16.44 -3.03 8.78
N PRO A 49 -15.25 -2.64 8.33
CA PRO A 49 -15.12 -1.69 7.23
C PRO A 49 -15.92 -2.15 6.01
N LEU A 50 -16.64 -1.21 5.38
CA LEU A 50 -17.45 -1.48 4.21
C LEU A 50 -16.57 -1.99 3.06
N ALA A 51 -16.86 -3.19 2.54
CA ALA A 51 -16.13 -3.74 1.40
C ALA A 51 -16.47 -2.98 0.11
N LEU A 52 -15.48 -2.83 -0.79
CA LEU A 52 -15.71 -2.25 -2.11
C LEU A 52 -16.73 -3.12 -2.88
N ALA A 53 -17.71 -2.46 -3.51
CA ALA A 53 -18.78 -3.11 -4.24
C ALA A 53 -19.16 -2.26 -5.46
N PRO A 54 -19.77 -2.84 -6.51
CA PRO A 54 -20.14 -2.10 -7.72
C PRO A 54 -20.97 -0.83 -7.44
N ALA A 55 -21.89 -0.91 -6.47
CA ALA A 55 -22.77 0.19 -6.08
C ALA A 55 -22.02 1.41 -5.51
N HIS A 56 -20.78 1.24 -5.05
CA HIS A 56 -19.98 2.32 -4.48
C HIS A 56 -19.23 3.13 -5.55
N LEU A 57 -19.04 2.59 -6.75
CA LEU A 57 -18.16 3.21 -7.76
C LEU A 57 -18.63 4.60 -8.20
N ASP A 58 -19.94 4.80 -8.40
CA ASP A 58 -20.47 6.13 -8.76
C ASP A 58 -20.29 7.16 -7.64
N ALA A 59 -20.41 6.73 -6.38
CA ALA A 59 -20.17 7.60 -5.24
C ALA A 59 -18.69 7.98 -5.13
N LEU A 60 -17.80 7.01 -5.31
CA LEU A 60 -16.35 7.23 -5.34
C LEU A 60 -15.94 8.19 -6.46
N VAL A 61 -16.48 8.03 -7.67
CA VAL A 61 -16.20 8.94 -8.78
C VAL A 61 -16.61 10.37 -8.46
N ARG A 62 -17.80 10.59 -7.88
CA ARG A 62 -18.22 11.94 -7.45
C ARG A 62 -17.30 12.51 -6.38
N GLY A 63 -16.91 11.70 -5.40
CA GLY A 63 -16.00 12.11 -4.31
C GLY A 63 -14.63 12.52 -4.83
N ILE A 64 -13.96 11.65 -5.59
CA ILE A 64 -12.62 11.91 -6.13
C ILE A 64 -12.64 13.10 -7.10
N THR A 65 -13.72 13.26 -7.88
CA THR A 65 -13.88 14.44 -8.75
C THR A 65 -13.93 15.74 -7.93
N ALA A 66 -14.62 15.73 -6.79
CA ALA A 66 -14.70 16.91 -5.91
C ALA A 66 -13.36 17.22 -5.24
N GLU A 67 -12.63 16.19 -4.81
CA GLU A 67 -11.24 16.35 -4.32
C GLU A 67 -10.34 16.97 -5.38
N ASN A 68 -10.39 16.44 -6.61
CA ASN A 68 -9.59 16.97 -7.72
C ASN A 68 -9.94 18.43 -8.01
N ALA A 69 -11.22 18.78 -8.00
CA ALA A 69 -11.65 20.17 -8.18
C ALA A 69 -11.14 21.10 -7.07
N GLN A 70 -11.08 20.61 -5.83
CA GLN A 70 -10.53 21.38 -4.70
C GLN A 70 -9.01 21.54 -4.81
N LEU A 71 -8.30 20.47 -5.15
CA LEU A 71 -6.87 20.50 -5.40
C LEU A 71 -6.50 21.41 -6.58
N GLU A 72 -7.29 21.42 -7.65
CA GLU A 72 -7.08 22.35 -8.76
C GLU A 72 -7.26 23.82 -8.35
N ARG A 73 -8.18 24.12 -7.44
CA ARG A 73 -8.33 25.47 -6.88
C ARG A 73 -7.10 25.83 -6.05
N ALA A 74 -6.66 24.91 -5.18
CA ALA A 74 -5.45 25.09 -4.39
C ALA A 74 -4.23 25.42 -5.26
N VAL A 75 -3.99 24.62 -6.31
CA VAL A 75 -2.88 24.84 -7.25
C VAL A 75 -2.97 26.21 -7.91
N ARG A 76 -4.16 26.63 -8.37
CA ARG A 76 -4.33 27.96 -8.97
C ARG A 76 -4.09 29.10 -7.98
N GLU A 77 -4.50 28.94 -6.73
CA GLU A 77 -4.28 29.93 -5.68
C GLU A 77 -2.80 30.03 -5.31
N LEU A 78 -2.09 28.89 -5.25
CA LEU A 78 -0.64 28.82 -5.03
C LEU A 78 0.12 29.51 -6.17
N GLU A 79 -0.24 29.20 -7.43
CA GLU A 79 0.36 29.84 -8.61
C GLU A 79 0.09 31.36 -8.64
N ALA A 80 -1.05 31.82 -8.13
CA ALA A 80 -1.41 33.24 -8.08
C ALA A 80 -0.77 34.01 -6.91
N ALA A 81 -0.30 33.32 -5.87
CA ALA A 81 0.29 33.94 -4.69
C ALA A 81 1.66 34.62 -4.95
N ASP A 82 2.33 34.34 -6.07
CA ASP A 82 3.57 34.99 -6.55
C ASP A 82 4.62 35.26 -5.44
N GLY A 83 4.85 34.27 -4.57
CA GLY A 83 5.84 34.37 -3.49
C GLY A 83 5.37 35.07 -2.21
N ASP A 84 4.07 35.37 -2.06
CA ASP A 84 3.49 35.77 -0.78
C ASP A 84 3.52 34.60 0.21
N THR A 85 4.54 34.61 1.08
CA THR A 85 4.78 33.58 2.09
C THR A 85 3.62 33.38 3.07
N GLU A 86 2.77 34.39 3.32
CA GLU A 86 1.63 34.26 4.22
C GLU A 86 0.47 33.54 3.53
N THR A 87 0.23 33.88 2.25
CA THR A 87 -0.74 33.18 1.39
C THR A 87 -0.30 31.74 1.11
N LEU A 88 0.99 31.50 0.85
CA LEU A 88 1.54 30.15 0.67
C LEU A 88 1.36 29.29 1.94
N ALA A 89 1.64 29.83 3.14
CA ALA A 89 1.47 29.11 4.39
C ALA A 89 -0.01 28.75 4.68
N ALA A 90 -0.95 29.62 4.31
CA ALA A 90 -2.38 29.34 4.45
C ALA A 90 -2.87 28.26 3.47
N LEU A 91 -2.33 28.24 2.24
CA LEU A 91 -2.70 27.28 1.20
C LEU A 91 -2.08 25.89 1.39
N MET A 92 -0.87 25.80 1.96
CA MET A 92 -0.29 24.53 2.42
C MET A 92 -1.14 23.87 3.53
N GLY A 93 -2.07 24.60 4.15
CA GLY A 93 -3.01 24.10 5.16
C GLY A 93 -4.17 23.27 4.61
N ILE A 94 -4.27 23.03 3.30
CA ILE A 94 -5.22 22.06 2.74
C ILE A 94 -4.73 20.66 3.12
N GLY A 95 -5.08 20.26 4.35
CA GLY A 95 -4.80 18.94 4.87
C GLY A 95 -5.63 17.88 4.17
N ILE A 96 -5.14 16.64 4.21
CA ILE A 96 -5.86 15.44 3.73
C ILE A 96 -7.27 15.37 4.33
N GLU A 97 -7.44 15.79 5.58
CA GLU A 97 -8.75 15.86 6.26
C GLU A 97 -9.75 16.77 5.53
N SER A 98 -9.31 17.93 5.02
CA SER A 98 -10.17 18.84 4.24
C SER A 98 -10.56 18.23 2.89
N LEU A 99 -9.64 17.51 2.25
CA LEU A 99 -9.93 16.81 0.99
C LEU A 99 -10.93 15.66 1.21
N ASP A 100 -10.73 14.87 2.27
CA ASP A 100 -11.64 13.79 2.66
C ASP A 100 -13.04 14.32 2.95
N ASP A 101 -13.19 15.50 3.56
CA ASP A 101 -14.47 16.15 3.79
C ASP A 101 -15.17 16.52 2.47
N HIS A 102 -14.43 17.08 1.51
CA HIS A 102 -14.96 17.41 0.18
C HIS A 102 -15.41 16.17 -0.58
N GLY A 103 -14.59 15.11 -0.56
CA GLY A 103 -14.90 13.84 -1.19
C GLY A 103 -16.10 13.13 -0.54
N THR A 104 -16.16 13.14 0.79
CA THR A 104 -17.30 12.61 1.56
C THR A 104 -18.60 13.34 1.19
N ALA A 105 -18.59 14.68 1.24
CA ALA A 105 -19.77 15.48 0.94
C ALA A 105 -20.31 15.25 -0.47
N ALA A 106 -19.43 15.10 -1.47
CA ALA A 106 -19.83 14.88 -2.86
C ALA A 106 -20.22 13.42 -3.17
N SER A 107 -19.58 12.45 -2.53
CA SER A 107 -19.90 11.04 -2.70
C SER A 107 -21.28 10.70 -2.11
N GLY A 108 -21.66 11.37 -1.02
CA GLY A 108 -22.85 11.05 -0.22
C GLY A 108 -22.67 9.81 0.65
N LEU A 109 -21.43 9.34 0.80
CA LEU A 109 -21.05 8.27 1.71
C LEU A 109 -20.80 8.85 3.11
N ASP A 110 -20.79 7.98 4.11
CA ASP A 110 -20.40 8.37 5.47
C ASP A 110 -18.92 8.75 5.52
N ALA A 111 -18.57 9.72 6.38
CA ALA A 111 -17.20 10.24 6.53
C ALA A 111 -16.16 9.17 6.88
N ARG A 112 -16.61 8.06 7.50
CA ARG A 112 -15.76 6.90 7.79
C ARG A 112 -15.56 6.00 6.56
N ASP A 113 -16.59 5.84 5.74
CA ASP A 113 -16.61 4.84 4.67
C ASP A 113 -15.95 5.36 3.41
N TYR A 114 -16.12 6.64 3.10
CA TYR A 114 -15.53 7.26 1.92
C TYR A 114 -14.01 7.08 1.81
N PRO A 115 -13.19 7.51 2.79
CA PRO A 115 -11.73 7.39 2.69
C PRO A 115 -11.29 5.92 2.65
N PHE A 116 -12.00 5.04 3.36
CA PHE A 116 -11.72 3.60 3.35
C PHE A 116 -11.94 3.00 1.96
N LEU A 117 -13.11 3.25 1.36
CA LEU A 117 -13.45 2.76 0.03
C LEU A 117 -12.58 3.37 -1.07
N ARG A 118 -12.21 4.65 -0.96
CA ARG A 118 -11.27 5.31 -1.87
C ARG A 118 -9.90 4.65 -1.82
N ASN A 119 -9.37 4.39 -0.62
CA ASN A 119 -8.07 3.75 -0.46
C ASN A 119 -8.09 2.31 -1.02
N ALA A 120 -9.16 1.54 -0.78
CA ALA A 120 -9.32 0.21 -1.35
C ALA A 120 -9.36 0.24 -2.89
N LEU A 121 -10.05 1.24 -3.48
CA LEU A 121 -10.04 1.45 -4.92
C LEU A 121 -8.63 1.79 -5.43
N TYR A 122 -7.93 2.72 -4.78
CA TYR A 122 -6.58 3.14 -5.20
C TYR A 122 -5.57 2.00 -5.11
N GLU A 123 -5.61 1.20 -4.03
CA GLU A 123 -4.75 0.02 -3.91
C GLU A 123 -4.98 -0.97 -5.06
N HIS A 124 -6.24 -1.19 -5.45
CA HIS A 124 -6.54 -2.06 -6.59
C HIS A 124 -6.01 -1.49 -7.91
N LEU A 125 -6.17 -0.18 -8.15
CA LEU A 125 -5.63 0.49 -9.35
C LEU A 125 -4.09 0.45 -9.38
N ASP A 126 -3.42 0.56 -8.23
CA ASP A 126 -1.96 0.46 -8.13
C ASP A 126 -1.45 -0.95 -8.46
N GLN A 127 -2.16 -1.98 -8.01
CA GLN A 127 -1.85 -3.37 -8.38
C GLN A 127 -2.03 -3.60 -9.88
N LEU A 128 -3.08 -3.01 -10.48
CA LEU A 128 -3.34 -3.07 -11.90
C LEU A 128 -2.25 -2.38 -12.73
N ASP A 129 -1.83 -1.18 -12.33
CA ASP A 129 -0.74 -0.47 -13.01
C ASP A 129 0.58 -1.19 -12.89
N THR A 130 0.87 -1.75 -11.71
CA THR A 130 2.08 -2.57 -11.50
C THR A 130 2.08 -3.77 -12.45
N ARG A 131 0.95 -4.48 -12.57
CA ARG A 131 0.80 -5.58 -13.52
C ARG A 131 0.97 -5.09 -14.96
N ASN A 132 0.34 -3.99 -15.34
CA ASN A 132 0.42 -3.44 -16.70
C ASN A 132 1.85 -3.01 -17.05
N ALA A 133 2.56 -2.37 -16.12
CA ALA A 133 3.96 -1.98 -16.27
C ALA A 133 4.89 -3.18 -16.41
N LEU A 134 4.70 -4.23 -15.60
CA LEU A 134 5.41 -5.49 -15.74
C LEU A 134 5.13 -6.14 -17.10
N GLN A 135 3.86 -6.19 -17.51
CA GLN A 135 3.49 -6.74 -18.81
C GLN A 135 4.14 -5.99 -19.98
N ALA A 136 4.15 -4.67 -19.94
CA ALA A 136 4.84 -3.86 -20.94
C ALA A 136 6.35 -4.16 -20.95
N HIS A 137 6.99 -4.14 -19.78
CA HIS A 137 8.42 -4.40 -19.65
C HIS A 137 8.85 -5.76 -20.22
N TYR A 138 8.09 -6.82 -19.95
CA TYR A 138 8.43 -8.18 -20.40
C TYR A 138 7.98 -8.49 -21.83
N ARG A 139 6.96 -7.81 -22.37
CA ARG A 139 6.57 -7.93 -23.78
C ARG A 139 7.60 -7.29 -24.71
N ASP A 140 8.23 -6.21 -24.25
CA ASP A 140 9.16 -5.41 -25.06
C ASP A 140 10.63 -5.79 -24.84
N ILE A 141 10.91 -7.02 -24.38
CA ILE A 141 12.29 -7.49 -24.22
C ILE A 141 12.99 -7.52 -25.57
N ASP A 142 13.95 -6.62 -25.73
CA ASP A 142 14.83 -6.59 -26.88
C ASP A 142 15.83 -7.76 -26.82
N THR A 143 15.59 -8.76 -27.66
CA THR A 143 16.51 -9.91 -27.82
C THR A 143 17.56 -9.69 -28.92
N THR A 144 17.65 -8.47 -29.48
CA THR A 144 18.59 -8.16 -30.55
C THR A 144 20.04 -8.31 -30.06
N GLY A 145 20.86 -9.03 -30.83
CA GLY A 145 22.27 -9.25 -30.51
C GLY A 145 22.53 -10.40 -29.53
N LEU A 146 21.49 -11.08 -29.03
CA LEU A 146 21.62 -12.31 -28.26
C LEU A 146 21.75 -13.52 -29.19
N ASP A 147 22.49 -14.53 -28.76
CA ASP A 147 22.44 -15.85 -29.41
C ASP A 147 21.07 -16.51 -29.19
N GLU A 148 20.76 -17.53 -29.99
CA GLU A 148 19.45 -18.18 -29.99
C GLU A 148 19.08 -18.81 -28.64
N ALA A 149 20.06 -19.39 -27.93
CA ALA A 149 19.81 -20.02 -26.63
C ALA A 149 19.51 -18.96 -25.57
N THR A 150 20.27 -17.87 -25.54
CA THR A 150 20.04 -16.75 -24.63
C THR A 150 18.72 -16.03 -24.93
N ALA A 151 18.36 -15.84 -26.20
CA ALA A 151 17.09 -15.25 -26.59
C ALA A 151 15.88 -16.14 -26.22
N ALA A 152 16.01 -17.47 -26.39
CA ALA A 152 14.98 -18.42 -25.98
C ALA A 152 14.79 -18.42 -24.45
N GLU A 153 15.90 -18.38 -23.70
CA GLU A 153 15.87 -18.31 -22.24
C GLU A 153 15.24 -17.00 -21.74
N ALA A 154 15.59 -15.86 -22.33
CA ALA A 154 15.00 -14.57 -21.98
C ALA A 154 13.47 -14.57 -22.17
N ARG A 155 12.98 -15.14 -23.29
CA ARG A 155 11.53 -15.26 -23.53
C ARG A 155 10.85 -16.23 -22.56
N ARG A 156 11.51 -17.34 -22.20
CA ARG A 156 11.00 -18.29 -21.21
C ARG A 156 10.84 -17.62 -19.85
N VAL A 157 11.89 -16.94 -19.37
CA VAL A 157 11.87 -16.20 -18.10
C VAL A 157 10.79 -15.12 -18.11
N ALA A 158 10.67 -14.37 -19.21
CA ALA A 158 9.62 -13.37 -19.36
C ALA A 158 8.22 -13.98 -19.24
N ALA A 159 7.97 -15.11 -19.91
CA ALA A 159 6.69 -15.81 -19.83
C ALA A 159 6.41 -16.32 -18.40
N GLU A 160 7.43 -16.83 -17.70
CA GLU A 160 7.31 -17.29 -16.31
C GLU A 160 6.97 -16.15 -15.35
N VAL A 161 7.63 -15.00 -15.48
CA VAL A 161 7.32 -13.81 -14.67
C VAL A 161 5.90 -13.33 -14.93
N LEU A 162 5.47 -13.27 -16.21
CA LEU A 162 4.13 -12.84 -16.57
C LEU A 162 3.06 -13.82 -16.06
N ALA A 163 3.32 -15.12 -16.10
CA ALA A 163 2.44 -16.14 -15.55
C ALA A 163 2.36 -16.09 -14.02
N ALA A 164 3.45 -15.70 -13.35
CA ALA A 164 3.50 -15.53 -11.90
C ALA A 164 2.93 -14.18 -11.42
N THR A 165 2.69 -13.22 -12.32
CA THR A 165 2.15 -11.90 -11.97
C THR A 165 0.67 -12.04 -11.61
N PRO A 166 0.27 -11.74 -10.36
CA PRO A 166 -1.12 -11.87 -9.92
C PRO A 166 -2.08 -11.06 -10.79
N ASP A 167 -3.27 -11.60 -11.04
CA ASP A 167 -4.37 -10.84 -11.66
C ASP A 167 -5.11 -10.08 -10.56
N PRO A 168 -5.12 -8.74 -10.58
CA PRO A 168 -5.77 -7.93 -9.54
C PRO A 168 -7.27 -8.21 -9.43
N TYR A 169 -7.88 -8.82 -10.45
CA TYR A 169 -9.30 -9.18 -10.46
C TYR A 169 -9.60 -10.61 -9.99
N ALA A 170 -8.59 -11.47 -9.78
CA ALA A 170 -8.80 -12.91 -9.59
C ALA A 170 -9.62 -13.24 -8.33
N ASP A 171 -9.41 -12.49 -7.25
CA ASP A 171 -10.04 -12.73 -5.95
C ASP A 171 -11.25 -11.82 -5.70
N LEU A 172 -11.67 -11.03 -6.70
CA LEU A 172 -12.82 -10.14 -6.58
C LEU A 172 -14.14 -10.85 -6.92
N ASP A 173 -15.23 -10.32 -6.36
CA ASP A 173 -16.57 -10.66 -6.82
C ASP A 173 -16.68 -10.38 -8.34
N PRO A 174 -17.25 -11.29 -9.15
CA PRO A 174 -17.31 -11.12 -10.59
C PRO A 174 -17.99 -9.82 -11.04
N ALA A 175 -19.04 -9.37 -10.34
CA ALA A 175 -19.73 -8.13 -10.69
C ALA A 175 -18.86 -6.91 -10.39
N LEU A 176 -18.06 -6.94 -9.30
CA LEU A 176 -17.09 -5.90 -9.01
C LEU A 176 -15.95 -5.88 -10.03
N ALA A 177 -15.38 -7.04 -10.35
CA ALA A 177 -14.33 -7.15 -11.36
C ALA A 177 -14.78 -6.59 -12.71
N ASP A 178 -15.99 -6.93 -13.16
CA ASP A 178 -16.53 -6.44 -14.42
C ASP A 178 -16.81 -4.93 -14.37
N ALA A 179 -17.34 -4.42 -13.26
CA ALA A 179 -17.57 -2.99 -13.09
C ALA A 179 -16.26 -2.18 -13.08
N LEU A 180 -15.21 -2.68 -12.43
CA LEU A 180 -13.89 -2.06 -12.42
C LEU A 180 -13.26 -2.08 -13.82
N ARG A 181 -13.31 -3.21 -14.54
CA ARG A 181 -12.80 -3.29 -15.93
C ARG A 181 -13.51 -2.32 -16.88
N GLN A 182 -14.82 -2.19 -16.76
CA GLN A 182 -15.60 -1.26 -17.60
C GLN A 182 -15.23 0.20 -17.36
N ARG A 183 -14.75 0.54 -16.17
CA ARG A 183 -14.46 1.90 -15.74
C ARG A 183 -12.97 2.19 -15.52
N GLU A 184 -12.10 1.23 -15.81
CA GLU A 184 -10.66 1.28 -15.53
C GLU A 184 -10.05 2.61 -15.97
N GLY A 185 -10.22 2.98 -17.24
CA GLY A 185 -9.65 4.22 -17.77
C GLY A 185 -10.16 5.50 -17.08
N GLU A 186 -11.43 5.53 -16.65
CA GLU A 186 -11.98 6.67 -15.90
C GLU A 186 -11.38 6.73 -14.49
N LEU A 187 -11.37 5.60 -13.79
CA LEU A 187 -10.92 5.50 -12.40
C LEU A 187 -9.42 5.77 -12.28
N THR A 188 -8.60 5.23 -13.19
CA THR A 188 -7.16 5.51 -13.24
C THR A 188 -6.90 6.99 -13.54
N ALA A 189 -7.60 7.58 -14.52
CA ALA A 189 -7.44 9.00 -14.83
C ALA A 189 -7.79 9.92 -13.64
N LEU A 190 -8.82 9.56 -12.86
CA LEU A 190 -9.20 10.29 -11.65
C LEU A 190 -8.11 10.19 -10.56
N ARG A 191 -7.60 8.98 -10.30
CA ARG A 191 -6.51 8.76 -9.34
C ARG A 191 -5.25 9.51 -9.76
N ASP A 192 -4.87 9.44 -11.04
CA ASP A 192 -3.67 10.10 -11.56
C ASP A 192 -3.77 11.62 -11.48
N ALA A 193 -4.95 12.18 -11.77
CA ALA A 193 -5.21 13.60 -11.58
C ALA A 193 -5.05 13.99 -10.11
N ASN A 194 -5.61 13.19 -9.20
CA ASN A 194 -5.52 13.41 -7.75
C ASN A 194 -4.06 13.40 -7.28
N ALA A 195 -3.31 12.33 -7.59
CA ALA A 195 -1.92 12.17 -7.22
C ALA A 195 -1.03 13.31 -7.79
N ARG A 196 -1.22 13.66 -9.07
CA ARG A 196 -0.49 14.75 -9.72
C ARG A 196 -0.77 16.10 -9.05
N LEU A 197 -2.02 16.38 -8.72
CA LEU A 197 -2.38 17.65 -8.08
C LEU A 197 -1.86 17.72 -6.64
N LEU A 198 -1.91 16.61 -5.89
CA LEU A 198 -1.29 16.51 -4.57
C LEU A 198 0.22 16.79 -4.64
N MET A 199 0.94 16.22 -5.61
CA MET A 199 2.36 16.52 -5.81
C MET A 199 2.60 18.00 -6.08
N LYS A 200 1.81 18.63 -6.95
CA LYS A 200 1.92 20.07 -7.23
C LYS A 200 1.70 20.93 -5.99
N VAL A 201 0.71 20.59 -5.17
CA VAL A 201 0.46 21.28 -3.90
C VAL A 201 1.63 21.10 -2.94
N ALA A 202 2.25 19.92 -2.90
CA ALA A 202 3.39 19.64 -2.02
C ALA A 202 4.71 20.28 -2.48
N GLU A 203 4.86 20.58 -3.77
CA GLU A 203 6.06 21.22 -4.35
C GLU A 203 6.03 22.76 -4.33
N SER A 204 4.88 23.37 -4.04
CA SER A 204 4.66 24.83 -4.04
C SER A 204 4.99 25.47 -2.68
#